data_AF-A9WTF2-F1
#
_entry.id   AF-A9WTF2-F1
#
_cell.length_a   1.000
_cell.length_b   1.000
_cell.length_c   1.000
_cell.angle_alpha   90.00
_cell.angle_beta   90.00
_cell.angle_gamma   90.00
#
_symmetry.space_group_name_H-M   'P 1'
#
loop_
_entity.id
_entity.type
_entity.pdbx_description
1 polymer ?
#
loop_
_entity_poly.entity_id
_entity_poly.type
_entity_poly.pdbx_seq_one_letter_code
_entity_poly.pdbx_strand_id
1 'polypeptide(L)'
;MFTKAFWFTVDAAFLASQGLVAARLPGALHAAEHAAIGLLPLVASSDRWDVGGVSTALHADTGQPTVFAYDGHPGGAGFAERGFETAEIWLKATRDAIKSCDCDFGCPSCVQSPKCGNKNNPLDKAGAVELLSIILASAANAAPTESGENPAD
;
A
#
# COMPACT_ATOMS: atom_id res chain seq x y z
N MET A 1 14.18 -7.28 15.88
CA MET A 1 13.22 -6.31 16.43
C MET A 1 11.83 -6.82 16.12
N PHE A 2 10.94 -6.91 17.11
CA PHE A 2 9.53 -7.21 16.89
C PHE A 2 8.75 -5.90 16.89
N THR A 3 7.79 -5.73 15.98
CA THR A 3 6.98 -4.53 15.82
C THR A 3 5.61 -4.90 15.23
N LYS A 4 4.75 -3.90 15.03
CA LYS A 4 3.44 -4.03 14.38
C LYS A 4 3.53 -3.59 12.92
N ALA A 5 2.70 -4.19 12.08
CA ALA A 5 2.63 -3.89 10.65
C ALA A 5 1.20 -3.95 10.13
N PHE A 6 0.91 -3.06 9.18
CA PHE A 6 -0.19 -3.16 8.24
C PHE A 6 0.33 -3.82 6.96
N TRP A 7 -0.47 -4.65 6.32
CA TRP A 7 -0.16 -5.14 4.98
C TRP A 7 -1.43 -5.35 4.15
N PHE A 8 -1.27 -5.25 2.84
CA PHE A 8 -2.24 -5.78 1.89
C PHE A 8 -1.55 -6.80 0.99
N THR A 9 -2.31 -7.84 0.66
CA THR A 9 -1.92 -8.90 -0.26
C THR A 9 -2.96 -9.02 -1.35
N VAL A 10 -2.55 -9.40 -2.56
CA VAL A 10 -3.44 -9.52 -3.70
C VAL A 10 -2.97 -10.66 -4.59
N ASP A 11 -3.94 -11.40 -5.12
CA ASP A 11 -3.65 -12.53 -5.98
C ASP A 11 -2.95 -12.09 -7.28
N ALA A 12 -1.83 -12.73 -7.60
CA ALA A 12 -1.04 -12.40 -8.77
C ALA A 12 -1.78 -12.65 -10.09
N ALA A 13 -2.60 -13.71 -10.17
CA ALA A 13 -3.38 -13.99 -11.37
C ALA A 13 -4.51 -12.97 -11.56
N PHE A 14 -5.11 -12.52 -10.46
CA PHE A 14 -6.06 -11.41 -10.48
C PHE A 14 -5.40 -10.12 -10.96
N LEU A 15 -4.23 -9.73 -10.44
CA LEU A 15 -3.49 -8.57 -10.96
C LEU A 15 -3.19 -8.67 -12.46
N ALA A 16 -2.76 -9.85 -12.92
CA ALA A 16 -2.52 -10.09 -14.34
C ALA A 16 -3.80 -9.93 -15.18
N SER A 17 -4.95 -10.39 -14.68
CA SER A 17 -6.26 -10.23 -15.34
C SER A 17 -6.68 -8.75 -15.49
N GLN A 18 -6.16 -7.89 -14.61
CA GLN A 18 -6.38 -6.44 -14.64
C GLN A 18 -5.31 -5.69 -15.46
N GLY A 19 -4.35 -6.41 -16.07
CA GLY A 19 -3.29 -5.83 -16.90
C GLY A 19 -1.97 -5.55 -16.18
N LEU A 20 -1.90 -5.71 -14.86
CA LEU A 20 -0.66 -5.55 -14.10
C LEU A 20 0.13 -6.87 -14.08
N VAL A 21 0.88 -7.10 -15.15
CA VAL A 21 1.63 -8.35 -15.39
C VAL A 21 2.84 -8.52 -14.45
N ALA A 22 3.27 -9.77 -14.28
CA ALA A 22 4.35 -10.17 -13.36
C ALA A 22 5.64 -9.34 -13.50
N ALA A 23 6.04 -8.97 -14.72
CA ALA A 23 7.25 -8.18 -14.96
C ALA A 23 7.21 -6.77 -14.35
N ARG A 24 6.02 -6.20 -14.15
CA ARG A 24 5.82 -4.86 -13.57
C ARG A 24 5.67 -4.89 -12.05
N LEU A 25 5.31 -6.04 -11.48
CA LEU A 25 4.98 -6.16 -10.06
C LEU A 25 6.07 -5.64 -9.12
N PRO A 26 7.37 -5.97 -9.28
CA PRO A 26 8.39 -5.46 -8.36
C PRO A 26 8.42 -3.94 -8.29
N GLY A 27 8.34 -3.26 -9.44
CA GLY A 27 8.37 -1.79 -9.51
C GLY A 27 7.07 -1.16 -9.00
N ALA A 28 5.92 -1.75 -9.31
CA ALA A 28 4.61 -1.26 -8.91
C ALA A 28 4.41 -1.36 -7.40
N LEU A 29 4.73 -2.51 -6.81
CA LEU A 29 4.63 -2.75 -5.36
C LEU A 29 5.58 -1.82 -4.58
N HIS A 30 6.82 -1.66 -5.07
CA HIS A 30 7.83 -0.82 -4.43
C HIS A 30 7.49 0.67 -4.49
N ALA A 31 6.99 1.15 -5.64
CA ALA A 31 6.51 2.53 -5.75
C ALA A 31 5.28 2.79 -4.88
N ALA A 32 4.33 1.84 -4.80
CA ALA A 32 3.17 1.94 -3.92
C ALA A 32 3.58 1.93 -2.44
N GLU A 33 4.51 1.07 -2.03
CA GLU A 33 5.07 1.01 -0.68
C GLU A 33 5.68 2.36 -0.27
N HIS A 34 6.59 2.90 -1.09
CA HIS A 34 7.24 4.18 -0.81
C HIS A 34 6.25 5.33 -0.64
N ALA A 35 5.26 5.41 -1.53
CA ALA A 35 4.23 6.41 -1.47
C ALA A 35 3.37 6.22 -0.21
N ALA A 36 2.94 4.97 0.08
CA ALA A 36 2.09 4.67 1.22
C ALA A 36 2.78 5.06 2.54
N ILE A 37 4.01 4.59 2.78
CA ILE A 37 4.74 4.96 4.01
C ILE A 37 5.05 6.46 4.10
N GLY A 38 5.19 7.13 2.95
CA GLY A 38 5.37 8.58 2.89
C GLY A 38 4.10 9.37 3.23
N LEU A 39 2.93 8.78 2.98
CA LEU A 39 1.61 9.40 3.17
C LEU A 39 0.91 8.94 4.46
N LEU A 40 1.45 7.93 5.17
CA LEU A 40 0.90 7.48 6.46
C LEU A 40 0.75 8.59 7.52
N PRO A 41 1.65 9.61 7.58
CA PRO A 41 1.47 10.76 8.46
C PRO A 41 0.13 11.49 8.33
N LEU A 42 -0.57 11.37 7.20
CA LEU A 42 -1.90 11.98 7.01
C LEU A 42 -2.98 11.39 7.93
N VAL A 43 -2.84 10.12 8.34
CA VAL A 43 -3.87 9.41 9.11
C VAL A 43 -3.38 8.93 10.48
N ALA A 44 -2.07 8.77 10.63
CA ALA A 44 -1.41 8.36 11.85
C ALA A 44 -0.28 9.36 12.11
N SER A 45 -0.46 10.28 13.05
CA SER A 45 0.46 11.38 13.42
C SER A 45 1.88 10.90 13.73
N SER A 46 2.61 10.57 12.67
CA SER A 46 3.93 9.96 12.63
C SER A 46 4.85 10.83 11.80
N ASP A 47 6.15 10.75 12.06
CA ASP A 47 7.14 11.30 11.16
C ASP A 47 7.57 10.26 10.12
N ARG A 48 8.12 10.75 9.01
CA ARG A 48 8.66 9.87 7.96
C ARG A 48 9.67 8.86 8.52
N TRP A 49 10.40 9.18 9.59
CA TRP A 49 11.41 8.28 10.18
C TRP A 49 10.81 7.20 11.09
N ASP A 50 9.55 7.33 11.49
CA ASP A 50 8.89 6.44 12.44
C ASP A 50 8.29 5.19 11.80
N VAL A 51 8.29 5.11 10.46
CA VAL A 51 7.56 4.09 9.69
C VAL A 51 8.48 3.47 8.65
N GLY A 52 8.62 2.16 8.63
CA GLY A 52 9.30 1.43 7.57
C GLY A 52 8.32 0.80 6.58
N GLY A 53 8.85 0.36 5.44
CA GLY A 53 8.10 -0.37 4.43
C GLY A 53 8.92 -1.50 3.84
N VAL A 54 8.23 -2.53 3.35
CA VAL A 54 8.79 -3.61 2.53
C VAL A 54 7.73 -4.01 1.51
N SER A 55 8.17 -4.28 0.29
CA SER A 55 7.35 -4.83 -0.78
C SER A 55 7.99 -6.08 -1.35
N THR A 56 7.18 -7.07 -1.72
CA THR A 56 7.65 -8.29 -2.40
C THR A 56 6.62 -8.78 -3.40
N ALA A 57 7.08 -9.17 -4.59
CA ALA A 57 6.24 -9.77 -5.62
C ALA A 57 5.80 -11.21 -5.26
N LEU A 58 6.52 -11.86 -4.33
CA LEU A 58 6.20 -13.19 -3.84
C LEU A 58 6.62 -13.29 -2.36
N HIS A 59 5.68 -13.09 -1.46
CA HIS A 59 5.93 -13.27 -0.04
C HIS A 59 5.91 -14.76 0.33
N ALA A 60 6.87 -15.21 1.14
CA ALA A 60 7.08 -16.63 1.42
C ALA A 60 5.86 -17.31 2.07
N ASP A 61 5.17 -16.63 2.99
CA ASP A 61 4.05 -17.23 3.72
C ASP A 61 2.71 -17.10 3.01
N THR A 62 2.51 -16.04 2.21
CA THR A 62 1.24 -15.81 1.51
C THR A 62 1.25 -16.40 0.10
N GLY A 63 2.43 -16.61 -0.48
CA GLY A 63 2.59 -16.97 -1.88
C GLY A 63 2.16 -15.88 -2.86
N GLN A 64 1.98 -14.64 -2.39
CA GLN A 64 1.35 -13.57 -3.16
C GLN A 64 2.12 -12.23 -3.10
N PRO A 65 1.95 -11.36 -4.09
CA PRO A 65 2.33 -9.94 -4.03
C PRO A 65 1.84 -9.28 -2.74
N THR A 66 2.76 -8.70 -1.98
CA THR A 66 2.44 -8.14 -0.66
C THR A 66 3.24 -6.87 -0.39
N VAL A 67 2.57 -5.85 0.16
CA VAL A 67 3.19 -4.60 0.63
C VAL A 67 2.93 -4.46 2.11
N PHE A 68 3.97 -4.11 2.86
CA PHE A 68 3.96 -3.90 4.30
C PHE A 68 4.31 -2.44 4.62
N ALA A 69 3.65 -1.89 5.63
CA ALA A 69 4.05 -0.69 6.36
C ALA A 69 4.12 -1.05 7.85
N TYR A 70 5.23 -0.75 8.51
CA TYR A 70 5.46 -1.19 9.88
C TYR A 70 6.04 -0.08 10.75
N ASP A 71 5.80 -0.17 12.05
CA ASP A 71 6.29 0.82 13.00
C ASP A 71 7.80 0.65 13.20
N GLY A 72 8.54 1.75 13.10
CA GLY A 72 9.99 1.84 13.36
C GLY A 72 10.38 1.72 14.84
N HIS A 73 9.42 1.40 15.71
CA HIS A 73 9.59 1.32 17.16
C HIS A 73 9.39 -0.10 17.69
N PRO A 74 10.27 -0.62 18.58
CA PRO A 74 10.10 -1.96 19.14
C PRO A 74 8.76 -2.10 19.86
N GLY A 75 8.04 -3.19 19.60
CA GLY A 75 6.70 -3.45 20.14
C GLY A 75 5.55 -2.79 19.38
N GLY A 76 5.83 -1.83 18.50
CA GLY A 76 4.82 -1.00 17.84
C GLY A 76 4.57 0.32 18.58
N ALA A 77 4.23 1.35 17.82
CA ALA A 77 3.84 2.68 18.29
C ALA A 77 2.37 3.02 17.92
N GLY A 78 1.69 2.12 17.19
CA GLY A 78 0.28 2.26 16.82
C GLY A 78 0.03 2.87 15.44
N PHE A 79 1.08 3.17 14.66
CA PHE A 79 0.91 3.77 13.33
C PHE A 79 0.35 2.76 12.33
N ALA A 80 0.86 1.54 12.35
CA ALA A 80 0.36 0.42 11.57
C ALA A 80 -1.11 0.12 11.90
N GLU A 81 -1.48 0.11 13.18
CA GLU A 81 -2.85 -0.13 13.64
C GLU A 81 -3.78 0.98 13.15
N ARG A 82 -3.36 2.24 13.31
CA ARG A 82 -4.12 3.38 12.80
C ARG A 82 -4.25 3.37 11.27
N GLY A 83 -3.18 2.99 10.57
CA GLY A 83 -3.17 2.81 9.13
C GLY A 83 -4.15 1.72 8.68
N PHE A 84 -4.28 0.63 9.44
CA PHE A 84 -5.27 -0.42 9.19
C PHE A 84 -6.71 0.10 9.35
N GLU A 85 -7.02 0.79 10.45
CA GLU A 85 -8.35 1.35 10.71
C GLU A 85 -8.81 2.35 9.63
N THR A 86 -7.86 3.04 9.00
CA THR A 86 -8.11 4.10 8.01
C THR A 86 -7.57 3.76 6.62
N ALA A 87 -7.38 2.48 6.34
CA ALA A 87 -6.67 2.00 5.15
C ALA A 87 -7.26 2.56 3.84
N GLU A 88 -8.59 2.61 3.72
CA GLU A 88 -9.25 3.13 2.52
C GLU A 88 -8.92 4.63 2.29
N ILE A 89 -8.97 5.45 3.35
CA ILE A 89 -8.64 6.88 3.27
C ILE A 89 -7.18 7.07 2.90
N TRP A 90 -6.29 6.35 3.60
CA TRP A 90 -4.84 6.45 3.41
C TRP A 90 -4.39 5.97 2.03
N LEU A 91 -4.88 4.83 1.55
CA LEU A 91 -4.51 4.29 0.24
C LEU A 91 -5.12 5.10 -0.91
N LYS A 92 -6.32 5.68 -0.75
CA LYS A 92 -6.87 6.66 -1.70
C LYS A 92 -5.98 7.90 -1.80
N ALA A 93 -5.63 8.51 -0.67
CA ALA A 93 -4.75 9.67 -0.64
C ALA A 93 -3.37 9.36 -1.26
N THR A 94 -2.83 8.18 -0.98
CA THR A 94 -1.58 7.68 -1.57
C THR A 94 -1.67 7.62 -3.10
N ARG A 95 -2.68 6.94 -3.64
CA ARG A 95 -2.89 6.84 -5.09
C ARG A 95 -3.05 8.22 -5.73
N ASP A 96 -3.83 9.09 -5.12
CA ASP A 96 -4.15 10.41 -5.66
C ASP A 96 -2.92 11.33 -5.65
N ALA A 97 -2.06 11.24 -4.63
CA ALA A 97 -0.76 11.93 -4.60
C ALA A 97 0.18 11.46 -5.71
N ILE A 98 0.26 10.15 -5.98
CA ILE A 98 1.07 9.63 -7.10
C ILE A 98 0.52 10.13 -8.43
N LYS A 99 -0.80 10.04 -8.62
CA LYS A 99 -1.48 10.40 -9.87
C LYS A 99 -1.41 11.89 -10.19
N SER A 100 -1.45 12.76 -9.17
CA SER A 100 -1.40 14.21 -9.34
C SER A 100 0.00 14.79 -9.53
N CYS A 101 1.05 13.99 -9.29
CA CYS A 101 2.43 14.45 -9.50
C CYS A 101 2.73 14.56 -11.01
N ASP A 102 3.33 15.67 -11.46
CA ASP A 102 3.61 15.93 -12.88
C ASP A 102 4.84 15.22 -13.45
N CYS A 103 5.54 14.39 -12.67
CA CYS A 103 6.72 13.67 -13.15
C CYS A 103 6.37 12.44 -14.00
N ASP A 104 7.22 12.06 -14.96
CA ASP A 104 6.94 10.91 -15.83
C ASP A 104 7.21 9.56 -15.13
N PHE A 105 8.38 9.44 -14.50
CA PHE A 105 8.91 8.14 -14.05
C PHE A 105 8.92 7.95 -12.54
N GLY A 106 8.52 8.97 -11.78
CA GLY A 106 8.60 8.99 -10.32
C GLY A 106 9.72 9.87 -9.79
N CYS A 107 9.44 10.60 -8.70
CA CYS A 107 10.36 11.56 -8.08
C CYS A 107 10.25 11.52 -6.54
N PRO A 108 11.10 12.27 -5.80
CA PRO A 108 11.05 12.38 -4.34
C PRO A 108 9.70 12.82 -3.77
N SER A 109 8.86 13.50 -4.55
CA SER A 109 7.55 13.98 -4.12
C SER A 109 6.43 12.94 -4.22
N CYS A 110 6.65 11.79 -4.88
CA CYS A 110 5.58 10.79 -5.08
C CYS A 110 5.98 9.37 -4.69
N VAL A 111 6.97 8.77 -5.35
CA VAL A 111 7.25 7.32 -5.24
C VAL A 111 8.69 6.98 -4.85
N GLN A 112 9.57 7.98 -4.69
CA GLN A 112 10.91 7.74 -4.18
C GLN A 112 10.97 7.88 -2.67
N SER A 113 11.87 7.11 -2.05
CA SER A 113 12.16 7.20 -0.62
C SER A 113 13.65 7.42 -0.38
N PRO A 114 14.04 8.38 0.50
CA PRO A 114 15.43 8.55 0.89
C PRO A 114 15.93 7.39 1.78
N LYS A 115 15.03 6.53 2.26
CA LYS A 115 15.34 5.35 3.09
C LYS A 115 15.44 4.06 2.27
N CYS A 116 15.29 4.14 0.95
CA CYS A 116 15.28 2.96 0.09
C CYS A 116 16.67 2.34 0.00
N GLY A 117 16.85 1.15 0.58
CA GLY A 117 18.08 0.36 0.43
C GLY A 117 18.36 -0.11 -1.01
N ASN A 118 17.32 -0.18 -1.84
CA ASN A 118 17.39 -0.60 -3.25
C ASN A 118 17.63 0.58 -4.22
N LYS A 119 18.09 1.73 -3.72
CA LYS A 119 18.43 2.93 -4.53
C LYS A 119 17.29 3.39 -5.43
N ASN A 120 16.04 3.26 -4.96
CA ASN A 120 14.83 3.63 -5.71
C ASN A 120 14.74 2.91 -7.09
N ASN A 121 15.14 1.64 -7.16
CA ASN A 121 15.10 0.85 -8.39
C ASN A 121 14.75 -0.63 -8.10
N PRO A 122 13.75 -1.23 -8.80
CA PRO A 122 12.86 -0.63 -9.78
C PRO A 122 11.75 0.22 -9.13
N LEU A 123 11.26 1.22 -9.86
CA LEU A 123 10.04 1.94 -9.53
C LEU A 123 9.16 2.04 -10.78
N ASP A 124 7.88 1.74 -10.64
CA ASP A 124 6.87 1.89 -11.69
C ASP A 124 5.74 2.77 -11.16
N LYS A 125 5.81 4.07 -11.47
CA LYS A 125 4.81 5.06 -11.02
C LYS A 125 3.40 4.70 -11.51
N ALA A 126 3.26 4.38 -12.79
CA ALA A 126 1.97 4.04 -13.38
C ALA A 126 1.43 2.74 -12.77
N GLY A 127 2.29 1.74 -12.61
CA GLY A 127 1.97 0.47 -11.99
C GLY A 127 1.52 0.62 -10.54
N ALA A 128 2.09 1.55 -9.77
CA ALA A 128 1.62 1.84 -8.41
C ALA A 128 0.20 2.43 -8.39
N VAL A 129 -0.14 3.32 -9.33
CA VAL A 129 -1.50 3.86 -9.46
C VAL A 129 -2.49 2.76 -9.85
N GLU A 130 -2.13 1.91 -10.81
CA GLU A 130 -2.94 0.75 -11.23
C GLU A 130 -3.17 -0.20 -10.04
N LEU A 131 -2.10 -0.61 -9.36
CA LEU A 131 -2.15 -1.49 -8.18
C LEU A 131 -3.08 -0.94 -7.09
N LEU A 132 -2.86 0.31 -6.66
CA LEU A 132 -3.67 0.91 -5.60
C LEU A 132 -5.14 1.07 -6.03
N SER A 133 -5.40 1.33 -7.31
CA SER A 133 -6.76 1.38 -7.84
C SER A 133 -7.46 0.02 -7.76
N ILE A 134 -6.76 -1.06 -8.12
CA ILE A 134 -7.27 -2.43 -8.02
C ILE A 134 -7.57 -2.79 -6.55
N ILE A 135 -6.63 -2.54 -5.63
CA ILE A 135 -6.83 -2.82 -4.20
C ILE A 135 -8.06 -2.09 -3.64
N LEU A 136 -8.19 -0.80 -3.94
CA LEU A 136 -9.32 0.01 -3.47
C LEU A 136 -10.66 -0.45 -4.05
N ALA A 137 -10.69 -0.83 -5.32
CA ALA A 137 -11.89 -1.36 -5.96
C ALA A 137 -12.29 -2.73 -5.37
N SER A 138 -11.32 -3.62 -5.16
CA SER A 138 -11.54 -4.93 -4.54
C SER A 138 -12.05 -4.81 -3.10
N ALA A 139 -11.51 -3.87 -2.32
CA ALA A 139 -11.97 -3.62 -0.96
C ALA A 139 -13.42 -3.12 -0.91
N ALA A 140 -13.80 -2.21 -1.81
CA ALA A 140 -15.18 -1.71 -1.90
C ALA A 140 -16.19 -2.82 -2.26
N ASN A 141 -15.80 -3.76 -3.12
CA ASN A 141 -16.63 -4.90 -3.53
C ASN A 141 -16.72 -6.01 -2.46
N ALA A 142 -15.82 -6.00 -1.47
CA ALA A 142 -15.82 -6.96 -0.36
C ALA A 142 -16.62 -6.48 0.87
N ALA A 143 -17.05 -5.22 0.89
CA ALA A 143 -17.89 -4.69 1.97
C ALA A 143 -19.22 -5.46 2.03
N PRO A 144 -19.70 -5.89 3.22
CA PRO A 144 -20.95 -6.63 3.32
C PRO A 144 -22.11 -5.76 2.85
N THR A 145 -22.94 -6.30 1.95
CA THR A 145 -24.29 -5.79 1.70
C THR A 145 -25.03 -5.77 3.04
N GLU A 146 -25.54 -4.61 3.46
CA GLU A 146 -26.33 -4.47 4.69
C GLU A 146 -27.37 -5.59 4.77
N SER A 147 -27.26 -6.44 5.80
CA SER A 147 -28.25 -7.47 6.09
C SER A 147 -29.58 -6.80 6.44
N GLY A 148 -30.61 -7.15 5.69
CA GLY A 148 -31.94 -6.55 5.75
C GLY A 148 -32.61 -6.52 7.12
N GLU A 149 -33.57 -5.60 7.20
CA GLU A 149 -34.61 -5.44 8.20
C GLU A 149 -34.99 -6.75 8.92
N ASN A 150 -34.92 -6.72 10.25
CA ASN A 150 -35.53 -7.75 11.08
C ASN A 150 -37.02 -7.37 11.25
N PRO A 151 -38.00 -8.22 10.86
CA PRO A 151 -39.38 -7.93 11.18
C PRO A 151 -39.57 -8.03 12.70
N ALA A 152 -40.23 -7.03 13.26
CA ALA A 152 -40.64 -7.02 14.66
C ALA A 152 -41.76 -8.06 14.86
N ASP A 153 -41.54 -8.98 15.80
CA ASP A 153 -42.60 -9.71 16.51
C ASP A 153 -42.92 -8.99 17.84
#